data_AF-F7ASY6-F1
#
_entry.id   AF-F7ASY6-F1
#
_cell.length_a   1.000
_cell.length_b   1.000
_cell.length_c   1.000
_cell.angle_alpha   90.00
_cell.angle_beta   90.00
_cell.angle_gamma   90.00
#
_symmetry.space_group_name_H-M   'P 1'
#
loop_
_entity.id
_entity.type
_entity.pdbx_description
1 polymer ?
#
loop_
_entity_poly.entity_id
_entity_poly.type
_entity_poly.pdbx_seq_one_letter_code
_entity_poly.pdbx_strand_id
1 'polypeptide(L)'
;MENYAEMLESEDKATVDLVAVKKANTSSTTNEDGGIIQTRTYDLHITYDKYYQTPRLWLSGYNEDRKPLSMVEMYEDISQDHVNKTVTIEPHPHLPPPNMCSVHPCKHADVMKKIMQTVEDGGGKLEV
;
A
#
# COMPACT_ATOMS: atom_id res chain seq x y z
N MET A 1 8.26 -1.29 -61.18
CA MET A 1 9.26 -1.16 -60.11
C MET A 1 9.02 0.18 -59.46
N GLU A 2 7.91 0.28 -58.72
CA GLU A 2 7.43 1.49 -58.06
C GLU A 2 6.68 0.99 -56.83
N ASN A 3 7.29 1.13 -55.66
CA ASN A 3 6.66 1.08 -54.33
C ASN A 3 7.77 1.23 -53.28
N TYR A 4 8.30 2.44 -53.13
CA TYR A 4 9.32 2.75 -52.11
C TYR A 4 9.18 4.16 -51.52
N ALA A 5 7.98 4.75 -51.54
CA ALA A 5 7.81 6.15 -51.13
C ALA A 5 6.55 6.49 -50.30
N GLU A 6 5.71 5.53 -49.88
CA GLU A 6 4.42 5.88 -49.28
C GLU A 6 4.02 5.00 -48.08
N MET A 7 4.92 4.86 -47.10
CA MET A 7 4.55 4.27 -45.81
C MET A 7 5.47 4.70 -44.66
N LEU A 8 5.78 5.99 -44.61
CA LEU A 8 6.24 6.67 -43.41
C LEU A 8 5.08 7.57 -42.96
N GLU A 9 4.71 7.46 -41.68
CA GLU A 9 3.63 8.16 -40.94
C GLU A 9 2.42 7.27 -40.57
N SER A 10 2.67 6.28 -39.71
CA SER A 10 1.63 5.82 -38.78
C SER A 10 1.73 6.67 -37.51
N GLU A 11 0.76 7.57 -37.37
CA GLU A 11 0.60 8.57 -36.32
C GLU A 11 0.50 7.97 -34.90
N ASP A 12 1.19 8.65 -33.97
CA ASP A 12 1.26 8.34 -32.54
C ASP A 12 -0.03 8.79 -31.83
N LYS A 13 -0.78 7.83 -31.27
CA LYS A 13 -2.13 8.06 -30.71
C LYS A 13 -2.08 8.38 -29.21
N ALA A 14 -1.49 9.52 -28.85
CA ALA A 14 -1.36 9.93 -27.45
C ALA A 14 -1.55 11.45 -27.19
N THR A 15 -2.55 12.08 -27.80
CA THR A 15 -2.99 13.43 -27.38
C THR A 15 -4.41 13.38 -26.82
N VAL A 16 -4.55 13.73 -25.54
CA VAL A 16 -5.83 13.87 -24.83
C VAL A 16 -6.15 15.36 -24.69
N ASP A 17 -7.24 15.81 -25.32
CA ASP A 17 -7.72 17.19 -25.28
C ASP A 17 -8.26 17.58 -23.89
N LEU A 18 -7.60 18.54 -23.25
CA LEU A 18 -7.84 19.00 -21.87
C LEU A 18 -9.09 19.90 -21.70
N VAL A 19 -9.94 20.04 -22.73
CA VAL A 19 -11.02 21.05 -22.76
C VAL A 19 -12.36 20.53 -22.22
N ALA A 20 -12.55 19.21 -22.06
CA ALA A 20 -13.82 18.63 -21.63
C ALA A 20 -14.11 18.71 -20.11
N VAL A 21 -13.16 19.18 -19.29
CA VAL A 21 -13.23 19.08 -17.81
C VAL A 21 -14.18 20.11 -17.15
N LYS A 22 -14.74 21.08 -17.89
CA LYS A 22 -15.41 22.24 -17.26
C LYS A 22 -16.94 22.20 -17.13
N LYS A 23 -17.65 21.11 -17.45
CA LYS A 23 -19.13 21.13 -17.47
C LYS A 23 -19.85 19.97 -16.77
N ALA A 24 -19.36 19.52 -15.62
CA ALA A 24 -20.08 18.53 -14.80
C ALA A 24 -20.01 18.83 -13.30
N ASN A 25 -20.42 20.03 -12.88
CA ASN A 25 -20.77 20.33 -11.49
C ASN A 25 -22.24 20.74 -11.44
N THR A 26 -23.16 19.77 -11.35
CA THR A 26 -24.51 19.96 -10.79
C THR A 26 -25.06 18.60 -10.33
N SER A 27 -25.12 18.45 -9.00
CA SER A 27 -25.87 17.52 -8.15
C SER A 27 -26.94 16.61 -8.76
N SER A 28 -26.89 15.30 -8.43
CA SER A 28 -28.00 14.58 -7.75
C SER A 28 -27.67 13.10 -7.49
N THR A 29 -28.02 12.66 -6.29
CA THR A 29 -27.89 11.34 -5.66
C THR A 29 -28.57 10.20 -6.44
N THR A 30 -27.81 9.15 -6.79
CA THR A 30 -28.35 7.80 -7.09
C THR A 30 -27.33 6.74 -6.67
N ASN A 31 -27.69 5.92 -5.69
CA ASN A 31 -26.94 4.74 -5.25
C ASN A 31 -27.06 3.64 -6.30
N GLU A 32 -26.06 3.48 -7.17
CA GLU A 32 -25.78 2.22 -7.90
C GLU A 32 -24.25 2.08 -8.10
N ASP A 33 -23.68 1.08 -7.43
CA ASP A 33 -22.44 0.34 -7.71
C ASP A 33 -21.44 0.95 -8.71
N GLY A 34 -20.59 1.86 -8.20
CA GLY A 34 -19.65 2.63 -9.03
C GLY A 34 -18.45 3.14 -8.25
N GLY A 35 -17.48 2.27 -7.97
CA GLY A 35 -16.05 2.60 -7.96
C GLY A 35 -15.51 3.60 -6.93
N ILE A 36 -16.24 3.97 -5.87
CA ILE A 36 -15.63 4.68 -4.74
C ILE A 36 -14.94 3.64 -3.86
N ILE A 37 -13.64 3.48 -4.09
CA ILE A 37 -12.74 2.73 -3.22
C ILE A 37 -12.71 3.47 -1.87
N GLN A 38 -13.14 2.81 -0.80
CA GLN A 38 -13.11 3.37 0.55
C GLN A 38 -11.66 3.81 0.86
N THR A 39 -11.44 5.12 1.02
CA THR A 39 -10.08 5.65 1.15
C THR A 39 -9.67 5.66 2.62
N ARG A 40 -8.86 4.68 3.02
CA ARG A 40 -8.30 4.58 4.38
C ARG A 40 -6.87 5.11 4.37
N THR A 41 -6.51 5.90 5.38
CA THR A 41 -5.16 6.44 5.57
C THR A 41 -4.48 5.70 6.70
N TYR A 42 -3.21 5.31 6.52
CA TYR A 42 -2.47 4.55 7.53
C TYR A 42 -1.21 5.28 7.97
N ASP A 43 -1.03 5.40 9.28
CA ASP A 43 0.22 5.81 9.89
C ASP A 43 1.04 4.57 10.25
N LEU A 44 2.27 4.52 9.75
CA LEU A 44 3.20 3.41 9.90
C LEU A 44 4.34 3.83 10.83
N HIS A 45 4.51 3.11 11.94
CA HIS A 45 5.67 3.29 12.82
C HIS A 45 6.57 2.07 12.75
N ILE A 46 7.87 2.31 12.59
CA ILE A 46 8.89 1.27 12.62
C ILE A 46 9.71 1.48 13.89
N THR A 47 9.72 0.46 14.73
CA THR A 47 10.52 0.44 15.96
C THR A 47 11.57 -0.65 15.88
N TYR A 48 12.66 -0.49 16.61
CA TYR A 48 13.68 -1.53 16.73
C TYR A 48 13.38 -2.44 17.93
N ASP A 49 13.10 -3.71 17.67
CA ASP A 49 12.93 -4.72 18.73
C ASP A 49 14.30 -5.26 19.14
N LYS A 50 14.73 -4.95 20.36
CA LYS A 50 16.05 -5.37 20.87
C LYS A 50 16.17 -6.89 21.06
N TYR A 51 15.06 -7.60 21.31
CA TYR A 51 15.10 -9.04 21.58
C TYR A 51 15.30 -9.83 20.30
N TYR A 52 14.57 -9.48 19.23
CA TYR A 52 14.68 -10.15 17.94
C TYR A 52 15.72 -9.52 17.01
N GLN A 53 16.27 -8.35 17.36
CA GLN A 53 17.22 -7.57 16.54
C GLN A 53 16.65 -7.26 15.15
N THR A 54 15.34 -7.08 15.06
CA THR A 54 14.61 -6.84 13.83
C THR A 54 13.69 -5.63 13.99
N PRO A 55 13.34 -4.96 12.88
CA PRO A 55 12.33 -3.92 12.92
C PRO A 55 10.95 -4.55 13.21
N ARG A 56 10.24 -3.97 14.18
CA ARG A 56 8.82 -4.24 14.46
C ARG A 56 7.97 -3.13 13.87
N LEU A 57 6.95 -3.52 13.11
CA LEU A 57 6.03 -2.61 12.42
C LEU A 57 4.77 -2.40 13.25
N TRP A 58 4.32 -1.16 13.31
CA TRP A 58 3.06 -0.75 13.91
C TRP A 58 2.23 0.01 12.87
N LEU A 59 0.93 -0.24 12.85
CA LEU A 59 -0.02 0.38 11.93
C LEU A 59 -1.19 0.99 12.72
N SER A 60 -1.55 2.22 12.35
CA SER A 60 -2.77 2.87 12.82
C SER A 60 -3.59 3.32 11.61
N GLY A 61 -4.81 2.82 11.49
CA GLY A 61 -5.72 3.17 10.40
C GLY A 61 -6.64 4.33 10.75
N TYR A 62 -6.87 5.20 9.78
CA TYR A 62 -7.81 6.32 9.83
C TYR A 62 -8.79 6.26 8.65
N ASN A 63 -10.05 6.56 8.92
CA ASN A 63 -11.11 6.60 7.91
C ASN A 63 -11.06 7.95 7.17
N GLU A 64 -11.94 8.17 6.20
CA GLU A 64 -11.99 9.42 5.41
C GLU A 64 -12.17 10.68 6.28
N ASP A 65 -12.88 10.55 7.40
CA ASP A 65 -13.07 11.58 8.42
C ASP A 65 -11.86 11.78 9.36
N ARG A 66 -10.73 11.10 9.13
CA ARG A 66 -9.56 11.01 10.03
C ARG A 66 -9.87 10.46 11.42
N LYS A 67 -10.93 9.66 11.55
CA LYS A 67 -11.25 8.96 12.79
C LYS A 67 -10.49 7.63 12.84
N PRO A 68 -10.03 7.17 14.02
CA PRO A 68 -9.36 5.88 14.15
C PRO A 68 -10.30 4.75 13.70
N LEU A 69 -9.75 3.81 12.93
CA LEU A 69 -10.47 2.64 12.44
C LEU A 69 -10.82 1.66 13.56
N SER A 70 -11.91 0.93 13.38
CA SER A 70 -12.20 -0.24 14.19
C SER A 70 -11.26 -1.39 13.85
N MET A 71 -11.08 -2.30 14.82
CA MET A 71 -10.31 -3.54 14.64
C MET A 71 -10.78 -4.36 13.44
N VAL A 72 -12.10 -4.44 13.23
CA VAL A 72 -12.69 -5.22 12.13
C VAL A 72 -12.32 -4.64 10.78
N GLU A 73 -12.45 -3.32 10.62
CA GLU A 73 -12.09 -2.62 9.39
C GLU A 73 -10.60 -2.81 9.10
N MET A 74 -9.75 -2.64 10.10
CA MET A 74 -8.31 -2.81 9.93
C MET A 74 -7.91 -4.24 9.51
N TYR A 75 -8.67 -5.26 9.91
CA TYR A 75 -8.43 -6.64 9.46
C TYR A 75 -8.85 -6.90 8.02
N GLU A 76 -9.76 -6.12 7.45
CA GLU A 76 -10.12 -6.23 6.02
C GLU A 76 -8.95 -5.84 5.11
N ASP A 77 -8.10 -4.93 5.59
CA ASP A 77 -6.94 -4.44 4.83
C ASP A 77 -5.69 -5.32 5.00
N ILE A 78 -5.74 -6.29 5.92
CA ILE A 78 -4.63 -7.22 6.18
C ILE A 78 -4.98 -8.56 5.55
N SER A 79 -4.04 -9.15 4.81
CA SER A 79 -4.23 -10.48 4.22
C SER A 79 -4.62 -11.51 5.30
N GLN A 80 -5.64 -12.32 5.01
CA GLN A 80 -6.16 -13.35 5.93
C GLN A 80 -5.08 -14.32 6.42
N ASP A 81 -4.05 -14.57 5.60
CA ASP A 81 -2.92 -15.42 5.96
C ASP A 81 -2.00 -14.81 7.03
N HIS A 82 -1.99 -13.47 7.14
CA HIS A 82 -1.16 -12.70 8.06
C HIS A 82 -1.93 -12.23 9.30
N VAL A 83 -3.25 -12.01 9.18
CA VAL A 83 -4.14 -11.60 10.29
C VAL A 83 -3.99 -12.51 11.51
N ASN A 84 -4.06 -13.83 11.32
CA ASN A 84 -4.09 -14.78 12.44
C ASN A 84 -2.72 -15.24 12.92
N LYS A 85 -1.64 -14.91 12.18
CA LYS A 85 -0.29 -15.44 12.44
C LYS A 85 0.65 -14.40 12.97
N THR A 86 0.57 -13.18 12.44
CA THR A 86 1.62 -12.17 12.66
C THR A 86 1.08 -10.86 13.19
N VAL A 87 -0.24 -10.66 13.27
CA VAL A 87 -0.83 -9.38 13.66
C VAL A 87 -1.47 -9.46 15.05
N THR A 88 -1.05 -8.57 15.95
CA THR A 88 -1.57 -8.44 17.31
C THR A 88 -1.95 -6.99 17.60
N ILE A 89 -2.90 -6.75 18.49
CA ILE A 89 -3.20 -5.40 18.97
C ILE A 89 -2.44 -5.19 20.27
N GLU A 90 -1.47 -4.29 20.24
CA GLU A 90 -0.58 -4.01 21.36
C GLU A 90 -0.47 -2.50 21.60
N PRO A 91 -0.25 -2.06 22.85
CA PRO A 91 0.08 -0.68 23.12
C PRO A 91 1.49 -0.38 22.61
N HIS A 92 1.65 0.73 21.90
CA HIS A 92 2.95 1.14 21.38
C HIS A 92 3.92 1.49 22.54
N PRO A 93 5.19 1.04 22.51
CA PRO A 93 6.13 1.20 23.64
C PRO A 93 6.53 2.66 23.93
N HIS A 94 6.37 3.56 22.96
CA HIS A 94 6.77 4.98 23.07
C HIS A 94 5.65 5.98 22.84
N LEU A 95 4.45 5.52 22.45
CA LEU A 95 3.33 6.42 22.13
C LEU A 95 2.22 6.15 23.13
N PRO A 96 1.55 7.21 23.62
CA PRO A 96 0.40 7.03 24.50
C PRO A 96 -0.74 6.28 23.76
N PRO A 97 -1.70 5.68 24.50
CA PRO A 97 -2.86 5.03 23.91
C PRO A 97 -3.55 5.93 22.87
N PRO A 98 -4.03 5.40 21.73
CA PRO A 98 -4.71 4.10 21.60
C PRO A 98 -3.82 2.90 21.22
N ASN A 99 -4.37 1.69 21.40
CA ASN A 99 -3.72 0.46 20.98
C ASN A 99 -3.57 0.44 19.46
N MET A 100 -2.41 -0.01 18.98
CA MET A 100 -2.09 -0.07 17.57
C MET A 100 -2.01 -1.52 17.10
N CYS A 101 -2.19 -1.70 15.80
CA CYS A 101 -1.88 -2.96 15.16
C CYS A 101 -0.37 -3.15 15.12
N SER A 102 0.15 -4.23 15.64
CA SER A 102 1.57 -4.57 15.58
C SER A 102 1.77 -5.85 14.78
N VAL A 103 2.80 -5.88 13.95
CA VAL A 103 3.26 -7.11 13.32
C VAL A 103 4.37 -7.71 14.19
N HIS A 104 4.15 -8.92 14.69
CA HIS A 104 5.06 -9.58 15.61
C HIS A 104 6.37 -10.00 14.90
N PRO A 105 7.55 -9.60 15.41
CA PRO A 105 8.82 -9.69 14.72
C PRO A 105 9.45 -11.10 14.67
N CYS A 106 8.85 -12.11 15.29
CA CYS A 106 9.45 -13.44 15.47
C CYS A 106 9.86 -14.14 14.15
N LYS A 107 9.23 -13.80 13.03
CA LYS A 107 9.55 -14.33 11.69
C LYS A 107 10.23 -13.33 10.77
N HIS A 108 10.48 -12.10 11.23
CA HIS A 108 11.06 -11.05 10.39
C HIS A 108 12.50 -11.37 9.98
N ALA A 109 13.28 -12.00 10.86
CA ALA A 109 14.66 -12.41 10.54
C ALA A 109 14.70 -13.44 9.39
N ASP A 110 13.86 -14.47 9.46
CA ASP A 110 13.76 -15.51 8.42
C ASP A 110 13.35 -14.91 7.06
N VAL A 111 12.41 -13.96 7.07
CA VAL A 111 11.92 -13.28 5.86
C VAL A 111 13.01 -12.38 5.28
N MET A 112 13.68 -11.58 6.10
CA MET A 112 14.72 -10.66 5.63
C MET A 112 15.89 -11.41 4.98
N LYS A 113 16.30 -12.54 5.57
CA LYS A 113 17.35 -13.39 4.99
C LYS A 113 16.99 -13.90 3.59
N LYS A 114 15.74 -14.33 3.38
CA LYS A 114 15.27 -14.79 2.07
C LYS A 114 15.20 -13.66 1.06
N ILE A 115 14.77 -12.47 1.48
CA ILE A 115 14.75 -11.28 0.62
C ILE A 115 16.16 -10.93 0.17
N MET A 116 17.13 -10.88 1.10
CA MET A 116 18.53 -10.60 0.76
C MET A 116 19.09 -11.62 -0.24
N GLN A 117 18.88 -12.91 -0.01
CA GLN A 117 19.31 -13.97 -0.93
C GLN A 117 18.68 -13.80 -2.33
N THR A 118 17.38 -13.48 -2.38
CA THR A 118 16.68 -13.26 -3.66
C THR A 118 17.21 -12.02 -4.40
N VAL A 119 17.58 -10.97 -3.67
CA VAL A 119 18.17 -9.75 -4.25
C VAL A 119 19.57 -10.03 -4.78
N GLU A 120 20.39 -10.78 -4.04
CA GLU A 120 21.72 -11.22 -4.47
C GLU A 120 21.64 -12.12 -5.72
N ASP A 121 20.75 -13.12 -5.71
CA ASP A 121 20.50 -14.02 -6.84
C ASP A 121 19.97 -13.25 -8.07
N GLY A 122 19.23 -12.16 -7.85
CA GLY A 122 18.75 -11.23 -8.87
C GLY A 122 19.83 -10.29 -9.42
N GLY A 123 21.08 -10.42 -8.98
CA GLY A 123 22.21 -9.58 -9.43
C GLY A 123 22.26 -8.20 -8.78
N GLY A 124 21.41 -7.94 -7.78
CA GLY A 124 21.49 -6.74 -6.95
C GLY A 124 22.61 -6.89 -5.93
N LYS A 125 23.75 -6.23 -6.14
CA LYS A 125 24.77 -6.13 -5.11
C LYS A 125 24.22 -5.33 -3.93
N LEU A 126 24.16 -5.97 -2.76
CA LEU A 126 23.96 -5.31 -1.49
C LEU A 126 25.28 -4.63 -1.09
N GLU A 127 25.52 -3.42 -1.62
CA GLU A 127 26.57 -2.57 -1.06
C GLU A 127 26.05 -1.95 0.24
N VAL A 128 26.84 -2.10 1.30
CA VAL A 128 26.63 -1.54 2.63
C VAL A 128 27.40 -0.24 2.76
#